data_AF-A0A6G0X125-F1
#
_entry.id   AF-A0A6G0X125-F1
#
_cell.length_a   1.000
_cell.length_b   1.000
_cell.length_c   1.000
_cell.angle_alpha   90.00
_cell.angle_beta   90.00
_cell.angle_gamma   90.00
#
_symmetry.space_group_name_H-M   'P 1'
#
loop_
_entity.id
_entity.type
_entity.pdbx_description
1 polymer ?
#
loop_
_entity_poly.entity_id
_entity_poly.type
_entity_poly.pdbx_seq_one_letter_code
_entity_poly.pdbx_strand_id
1 'polypeptide(L)'
;MMLSIVGLSVLGFDLDISPVALEAYQQSVVEMSPLVLMGIVTIPGFLSLLIPSLVKHRNAQDTLKKLLMQIIHDKLASPATENPKDLLDMILPHATTDEAVSHTLTFMVAGHDTSSSSLGFIFGTLASHPEAISAIRAEYKRVVSKYGSLTTWEAIAELEYTHAVIQETLRLNAVTFGAIPRTTLENDNVPMSDGSTVFIPKLRLRSA
;
A
#
# COMPACT_ATOMS: atom_id res chain seq x y z
N MET A 1 -1.88 -1.22 14.70
CA MET A 1 -2.72 -0.02 14.43
C MET A 1 -2.93 0.23 12.94
N MET A 2 -1.92 0.57 12.13
CA MET A 2 -2.15 0.70 10.67
C MET A 2 -2.42 -0.66 10.01
N LEU A 3 -1.67 -1.70 10.40
CA LEU A 3 -1.89 -3.06 9.88
C LEU A 3 -3.29 -3.59 10.20
N SER A 4 -3.85 -3.25 11.35
CA SER A 4 -5.23 -3.57 11.76
C SER A 4 -6.25 -2.88 10.86
N ILE A 5 -6.06 -1.59 10.54
CA ILE A 5 -6.94 -0.85 9.61
C ILE A 5 -6.86 -1.44 8.21
N VAL A 6 -5.65 -1.74 7.72
CA VAL A 6 -5.46 -2.39 6.41
C VAL A 6 -6.07 -3.79 6.41
N GLY A 7 -5.88 -4.59 7.45
CA GLY A 7 -6.49 -5.91 7.59
C GLY A 7 -8.02 -5.84 7.56
N LEU A 8 -8.62 -4.96 8.35
CA LEU A 8 -10.08 -4.82 8.40
C LEU A 8 -10.67 -4.31 7.08
N SER A 9 -10.02 -3.33 6.44
CA SER A 9 -10.52 -2.77 5.17
C SER A 9 -10.29 -3.68 3.96
N VAL A 10 -9.15 -4.38 3.91
CA VAL A 10 -8.77 -5.23 2.78
C VAL A 10 -9.36 -6.64 2.92
N LEU A 11 -9.31 -7.22 4.12
CA LEU A 11 -9.67 -8.63 4.37
C LEU A 11 -10.98 -8.81 5.12
N GLY A 12 -11.51 -7.76 5.75
CA GLY A 12 -12.54 -7.91 6.79
C GLY A 12 -12.00 -8.62 8.04
N PHE A 13 -10.68 -8.77 8.18
CA PHE A 13 -10.04 -9.55 9.22
C PHE A 13 -8.91 -8.75 9.89
N ASP A 14 -8.92 -8.70 11.21
CA ASP A 14 -7.87 -8.02 11.96
C ASP A 14 -6.62 -8.92 12.08
N LEU A 15 -5.57 -8.54 11.36
CA LEU A 15 -4.29 -9.25 11.34
C LEU A 15 -3.54 -9.19 12.67
N ASP A 16 -3.88 -8.24 13.55
CA ASP A 16 -3.28 -8.17 14.89
C ASP A 16 -3.72 -9.33 15.80
N ILE A 17 -4.77 -10.09 15.41
CA ILE A 17 -5.30 -11.22 16.19
C ILE A 17 -4.45 -12.48 16.02
N SER A 18 -3.71 -12.63 14.92
CA SER A 18 -2.82 -13.78 14.68
C SER A 18 -1.36 -13.36 14.80
N PRO A 19 -0.68 -13.67 15.92
CA PRO A 19 0.75 -13.33 16.08
C PRO A 19 1.63 -13.98 15.01
N VAL A 20 1.20 -15.13 14.48
CA VAL A 20 1.87 -15.84 13.37
C VAL A 20 1.74 -15.06 12.06
N ALA A 21 0.56 -14.49 11.78
CA ALA A 21 0.33 -13.67 10.59
C ALA A 21 1.13 -12.37 10.66
N LEU A 22 1.14 -11.73 11.83
CA LEU A 22 1.91 -10.51 12.08
C LEU A 22 3.41 -10.73 11.89
N GLU A 23 3.97 -11.80 12.47
CA GLU A 23 5.39 -12.12 12.33
C GLU A 23 5.75 -12.45 10.88
N ALA A 24 4.94 -13.27 10.19
CA ALA A 24 5.15 -13.58 8.78
C ALA A 24 5.07 -12.31 7.91
N TYR A 25 4.12 -11.42 8.19
CA TYR A 25 3.99 -10.15 7.48
C TYR A 25 5.21 -9.25 7.71
N GLN A 26 5.63 -9.05 8.96
CA GLN A 26 6.82 -8.26 9.28
C GLN A 26 8.07 -8.82 8.61
N GLN A 27 8.24 -10.15 8.58
CA GLN A 27 9.36 -10.81 7.90
C GLN A 27 9.31 -10.67 6.38
N SER A 28 8.12 -10.51 5.79
CA SER A 28 7.94 -10.23 4.36
C SER A 28 8.19 -8.76 4.00
N VAL A 29 8.03 -7.85 4.95
CA VAL A 29 8.15 -6.40 4.75
C VAL A 29 9.56 -5.87 5.05
N VAL A 30 10.42 -6.67 5.69
CA VAL A 30 11.79 -6.25 6.04
C VAL A 30 12.51 -5.68 4.83
N GLU A 31 13.03 -4.45 5.00
CA GLU A 31 13.78 -3.72 3.99
C GLU A 31 14.84 -4.64 3.37
N MET A 32 14.69 -4.91 2.07
CA MET A 32 15.74 -5.55 1.30
C MET A 32 16.98 -4.66 1.40
N SER A 33 18.06 -5.23 1.92
CA SER A 33 19.36 -4.56 1.98
C SER A 33 19.65 -3.84 0.66
N PRO A 34 20.24 -2.63 0.67
CA PRO A 34 20.60 -1.92 -0.56
C PRO A 34 21.41 -2.79 -1.55
N LEU A 35 22.21 -3.72 -1.03
CA LEU A 35 22.95 -4.70 -1.85
C LEU A 35 22.03 -5.72 -2.54
N VAL A 36 21.00 -6.19 -1.84
CA VAL A 36 19.98 -7.09 -2.40
C VAL A 36 19.18 -6.36 -3.48
N LEU A 37 18.78 -5.11 -3.22
CA LEU A 37 18.07 -4.29 -4.20
C LEU A 37 18.92 -4.05 -5.45
N MET A 38 20.19 -3.70 -5.28
CA MET A 38 21.14 -3.55 -6.39
C MET A 38 21.28 -4.86 -7.18
N GLY A 39 21.37 -5.99 -6.50
CA GLY A 39 21.40 -7.31 -7.13
C GLY A 39 20.14 -7.61 -7.96
N ILE A 40 18.95 -7.31 -7.44
CA ILE A 40 17.67 -7.49 -8.16
C ILE A 40 17.63 -6.66 -9.44
N VAL A 41 18.11 -5.42 -9.39
CA VAL A 41 18.09 -4.49 -10.53
C VAL A 41 19.14 -4.84 -11.58
N THR A 42 20.33 -5.30 -11.16
CA THR A 42 21.49 -5.44 -12.04
C THR A 42 21.74 -6.85 -12.56
N ILE A 43 21.29 -7.89 -11.85
CA ILE A 43 21.61 -9.30 -12.16
C ILE A 43 20.32 -10.05 -12.54
N PRO A 44 20.15 -10.44 -13.82
CA PRO A 44 19.03 -11.28 -14.24
C PRO A 44 19.00 -12.59 -13.45
N GLY A 45 17.85 -12.93 -12.88
CA GLY A 45 17.70 -14.14 -12.06
C GLY A 45 18.28 -14.01 -10.64
N PHE A 46 18.68 -12.83 -10.17
CA PHE A 46 19.18 -12.66 -8.80
C PHE A 46 18.25 -13.22 -7.72
N LEU A 47 16.93 -13.07 -7.94
CA LEU A 47 15.93 -13.63 -7.03
C LEU A 47 16.01 -15.15 -6.91
N SER A 48 16.45 -15.89 -7.94
CA SER A 48 16.52 -17.38 -7.88
C SER A 48 17.66 -17.90 -6.99
N LEU A 49 18.60 -17.04 -6.59
CA LEU A 49 19.70 -17.41 -5.70
C LEU A 49 19.20 -17.79 -4.30
N LEU A 50 19.82 -18.81 -3.71
CA LEU A 50 19.52 -19.32 -2.36
C LEU A 50 20.16 -18.46 -1.26
N ILE A 51 19.97 -17.13 -1.33
CA ILE A 51 20.43 -16.21 -0.29
C ILE A 51 19.51 -16.38 0.93
N PRO A 52 20.04 -16.57 2.15
CA PRO A 52 19.21 -16.80 3.35
C PRO A 52 18.12 -15.75 3.57
N SER A 53 18.41 -14.47 3.27
CA SER A 53 17.43 -13.37 3.33
C SER A 53 16.29 -13.54 2.33
N LEU A 54 16.59 -13.92 1.08
CA LEU A 54 15.57 -14.18 0.05
C LEU A 54 14.73 -15.43 0.36
N VAL A 55 15.37 -16.48 0.89
CA VAL A 55 14.68 -17.70 1.33
C VAL A 55 13.74 -17.39 2.51
N LYS A 56 14.19 -16.62 3.49
CA LYS A 56 13.35 -16.17 4.61
C LYS A 56 12.15 -15.38 4.12
N HIS A 57 12.37 -14.43 3.21
CA HIS A 57 11.30 -13.63 2.61
C HIS A 57 10.29 -14.50 1.85
N ARG A 58 10.75 -15.48 1.05
CA ARG A 58 9.88 -16.44 0.37
C ARG A 58 9.03 -17.25 1.34
N ASN A 59 9.64 -17.81 2.38
CA ASN A 59 8.93 -18.61 3.39
C ASN A 59 7.86 -17.78 4.13
N ALA A 60 8.17 -16.50 4.39
CA ALA A 60 7.22 -15.55 4.97
C ALA A 60 6.03 -15.29 4.04
N GLN A 61 6.30 -15.03 2.75
CA GLN A 61 5.25 -14.87 1.73
C GLN A 61 4.40 -16.14 1.57
N ASP A 62 4.99 -17.34 1.62
CA ASP A 62 4.26 -18.59 1.51
C ASP A 62 3.35 -18.83 2.72
N THR A 63 3.79 -18.45 3.92
CA THR A 63 2.96 -18.50 5.13
C THR A 63 1.76 -17.57 5.00
N LEU A 64 1.99 -16.33 4.54
CA LEU A 64 0.93 -15.35 4.37
C LEU A 64 -0.06 -15.77 3.27
N LYS A 65 0.43 -16.33 2.15
CA LYS A 65 -0.42 -16.91 1.10
C LYS A 65 -1.31 -18.03 1.64
N LYS A 66 -0.77 -18.95 2.44
CA LYS A 66 -1.56 -20.05 3.04
C LYS A 66 -2.69 -19.52 3.93
N LEU A 67 -2.42 -18.49 4.73
CA LEU A 67 -3.43 -17.85 5.57
C LEU A 67 -4.51 -17.17 4.73
N LEU A 68 -4.12 -16.42 3.69
CA LEU A 68 -5.08 -15.78 2.79
C LEU A 68 -5.94 -16.79 2.02
N MET A 69 -5.35 -17.89 1.57
CA MET A 69 -6.09 -18.99 0.95
C MET A 69 -7.15 -19.57 1.89
N GLN A 70 -6.84 -19.73 3.17
CA GLN A 70 -7.80 -20.19 4.18
C GLN A 70 -8.95 -19.16 4.34
N ILE A 71 -8.63 -17.87 4.49
CA ILE A 71 -9.63 -16.80 4.62
C ILE A 71 -10.54 -16.74 3.40
N ILE A 72 -9.99 -16.85 2.19
CA ILE A 72 -10.76 -16.85 0.94
C ILE A 72 -11.68 -18.08 0.89
N HIS A 73 -11.17 -19.25 1.27
CA HIS A 73 -11.97 -20.47 1.28
C HIS A 73 -13.16 -20.35 2.24
N ASP A 74 -12.93 -19.82 3.44
CA ASP A 74 -13.98 -19.60 4.45
C ASP A 74 -15.03 -18.58 3.98
N LYS A 75 -14.59 -17.53 3.26
CA LYS A 75 -15.48 -16.54 2.64
C LYS A 75 -16.32 -17.13 1.51
N LEU A 76 -15.72 -17.95 0.64
CA LEU A 76 -16.44 -18.62 -0.45
C LEU A 76 -17.42 -19.69 0.06
N ALA A 77 -17.13 -20.30 1.21
CA ALA A 77 -18.04 -21.24 1.87
C ALA A 77 -19.20 -20.54 2.60
N SER A 78 -19.07 -19.25 2.90
CA SER A 78 -20.10 -18.42 3.53
C SER A 78 -21.09 -17.89 2.49
N PRO A 79 -22.36 -17.63 2.86
CA PRO A 79 -23.35 -17.07 1.93
C PRO A 79 -22.86 -15.75 1.34
N ALA A 80 -23.00 -15.58 0.02
CA ALA A 80 -22.64 -14.34 -0.66
C ALA A 80 -23.33 -13.16 0.03
N THR A 81 -22.54 -12.19 0.47
CA THR A 81 -23.07 -11.01 1.16
C THR A 81 -23.66 -10.08 0.11
N GLU A 82 -24.94 -9.72 0.20
CA GLU A 82 -25.59 -8.80 -0.76
C GLU A 82 -24.89 -7.43 -0.84
N ASN A 83 -24.16 -7.05 0.21
CA ASN A 83 -23.31 -5.86 0.25
C ASN A 83 -21.86 -6.27 0.55
N PRO A 84 -20.90 -6.02 -0.36
CA PRO A 84 -19.49 -6.31 -0.12
C PRO A 84 -18.98 -5.45 1.04
N LYS A 85 -18.38 -6.08 2.05
CA LYS A 85 -17.93 -5.40 3.28
C LYS A 85 -16.46 -5.01 3.24
N ASP A 86 -15.67 -5.70 2.43
CA ASP A 86 -14.24 -5.51 2.30
C ASP A 86 -13.78 -5.68 0.85
N LEU A 87 -12.50 -5.35 0.60
CA LEU A 87 -11.92 -5.42 -0.74
C LEU A 87 -11.96 -6.85 -1.32
N LEU A 88 -11.83 -7.87 -0.48
CA LEU A 88 -11.85 -9.25 -0.91
C LEU A 88 -13.23 -9.64 -1.46
N ASP A 89 -14.31 -9.22 -0.80
CA ASP A 89 -15.68 -9.41 -1.31
C ASP A 89 -15.90 -8.73 -2.68
N MET A 90 -15.21 -7.62 -2.95
CA MET A 90 -15.29 -6.92 -4.24
C MET A 90 -14.47 -7.61 -5.35
N ILE A 91 -13.34 -8.25 -5.00
CA ILE A 91 -12.43 -8.90 -5.95
C ILE A 91 -12.89 -10.30 -6.32
N LEU A 92 -13.37 -11.09 -5.35
CA LEU A 92 -13.72 -12.51 -5.53
C LEU A 92 -14.67 -12.79 -6.71
N PRO A 93 -15.67 -11.95 -7.05
CA PRO A 93 -16.54 -12.18 -8.20
C PRO A 93 -15.84 -12.06 -9.56
N HIS A 94 -14.65 -11.44 -9.62
CA HIS A 94 -13.98 -11.04 -10.86
C HIS A 94 -12.56 -11.61 -11.00
N ALA A 95 -12.13 -12.46 -10.07
CA ALA A 95 -10.77 -12.98 -10.01
C ALA A 95 -10.74 -14.46 -9.62
N THR A 96 -9.74 -15.18 -10.10
CA THR A 96 -9.42 -16.51 -9.56
C THR A 96 -8.93 -16.39 -8.11
N THR A 97 -8.96 -17.49 -7.36
CA THR A 97 -8.45 -17.52 -5.98
C THR A 97 -6.99 -17.06 -5.89
N ASP A 98 -6.15 -17.48 -6.83
CA ASP A 98 -4.73 -17.10 -6.85
C ASP A 98 -4.54 -15.60 -7.15
N GLU A 99 -5.34 -15.05 -8.07
CA GLU A 99 -5.35 -13.61 -8.35
C GLU A 99 -5.85 -12.82 -7.14
N ALA A 100 -6.91 -13.28 -6.46
CA ALA A 100 -7.43 -12.65 -5.25
C ALA A 100 -6.38 -12.62 -4.14
N VAL A 101 -5.65 -13.71 -3.90
CA VAL A 101 -4.51 -13.74 -2.97
C VAL A 101 -3.44 -12.73 -3.38
N SER A 102 -3.05 -12.72 -4.65
CA SER A 102 -1.99 -11.83 -5.16
C SER A 102 -2.36 -10.35 -5.01
N HIS A 103 -3.57 -9.96 -5.40
CA HIS A 103 -4.08 -8.61 -5.24
C HIS A 103 -4.13 -8.20 -3.78
N THR A 104 -4.67 -9.07 -2.93
CA THR A 104 -4.78 -8.84 -1.49
C THR A 104 -3.43 -8.59 -0.84
N LEU A 105 -2.43 -9.44 -1.11
CA LEU A 105 -1.06 -9.24 -0.65
C LEU A 105 -0.49 -7.90 -1.12
N THR A 106 -0.72 -7.57 -2.38
CA THR A 106 -0.24 -6.31 -2.98
C THR A 106 -0.83 -5.11 -2.25
N PHE A 107 -2.15 -5.09 -2.03
CA PHE A 107 -2.82 -4.00 -1.31
C PHE A 107 -2.39 -3.91 0.16
N MET A 108 -2.19 -5.05 0.82
CA MET A 108 -1.71 -5.07 2.20
C MET A 108 -0.32 -4.44 2.33
N VAL A 109 0.63 -4.83 1.49
CA VAL A 109 2.00 -4.28 1.51
C VAL A 109 2.00 -2.81 1.09
N ALA A 110 1.38 -2.50 -0.06
CA ALA A 110 1.37 -1.15 -0.60
C ALA A 110 0.69 -0.15 0.35
N GLY A 111 -0.41 -0.53 1.00
CA GLY A 111 -1.18 0.34 1.90
C GLY A 111 -0.54 0.52 3.28
N HIS A 112 0.09 -0.52 3.83
CA HIS A 112 0.65 -0.48 5.18
C HIS A 112 1.89 0.40 5.29
N ASP A 113 2.93 0.13 4.49
CA ASP A 113 4.22 0.78 4.67
C ASP A 113 4.16 2.25 4.29
N THR A 114 3.46 2.55 3.19
CA THR A 114 3.31 3.93 2.70
C THR A 114 2.50 4.78 3.67
N SER A 115 1.37 4.26 4.19
CA SER A 115 0.54 5.01 5.12
C SER A 115 1.18 5.14 6.50
N SER A 116 1.84 4.09 7.00
CA SER A 116 2.55 4.13 8.29
C SER A 116 3.68 5.15 8.25
N SER A 117 4.47 5.16 7.17
CA SER A 117 5.53 6.14 6.98
C SER A 117 4.98 7.56 6.79
N SER A 118 3.87 7.71 6.05
CA SER A 118 3.16 9.00 5.92
C SER A 118 2.75 9.54 7.29
N LEU A 119 2.13 8.72 8.13
CA LEU A 119 1.75 9.09 9.49
C LEU A 119 2.96 9.46 10.35
N GLY A 120 4.06 8.70 10.21
CA GLY A 120 5.34 9.02 10.86
C GLY A 120 5.82 10.43 10.51
N PHE A 121 5.83 10.79 9.22
CA PHE A 121 6.21 12.13 8.77
C PHE A 121 5.21 13.21 9.21
N ILE A 122 3.91 12.93 9.17
CA ILE A 122 2.86 13.86 9.63
C ILE A 122 3.08 14.20 11.11
N PHE A 123 3.20 13.18 11.97
CA PHE A 123 3.43 13.42 13.40
C PHE A 123 4.78 14.06 13.69
N GLY A 124 5.84 13.65 12.98
CA GLY A 124 7.15 14.27 13.08
C GLY A 124 7.14 15.75 12.70
N THR A 125 6.43 16.10 11.63
CA THR A 125 6.27 17.50 11.17
C THR A 125 5.45 18.30 12.17
N LEU A 126 4.32 17.76 12.64
CA LEU A 126 3.45 18.40 13.62
C LEU A 126 4.14 18.65 14.96
N ALA A 127 5.05 17.76 15.39
CA ALA A 127 5.79 17.91 16.64
C ALA A 127 6.59 19.22 16.71
N SER A 128 6.97 19.78 15.55
CA SER A 128 7.71 21.06 15.46
C SER A 128 6.82 22.27 15.16
N HIS A 129 5.51 22.09 14.96
CA HIS A 129 4.54 23.12 14.55
C HIS A 129 3.31 23.15 15.47
N PRO A 130 3.46 23.60 16.74
CA PRO A 130 2.37 23.61 17.72
C PRO A 130 1.17 24.49 17.32
N GLU A 131 1.40 25.52 16.50
CA GLU A 131 0.36 26.36 15.90
C GLU A 131 -0.53 25.57 14.94
N ALA A 132 0.05 24.68 14.11
CA ALA A 132 -0.71 23.82 13.21
C ALA A 132 -1.56 22.81 14.00
N ILE A 133 -1.01 22.23 15.08
CA ILE A 133 -1.77 21.36 15.99
C ILE A 133 -2.97 22.11 16.59
N SER A 134 -2.76 23.35 17.03
CA SER A 134 -3.81 24.18 17.61
C SER A 134 -4.92 24.47 16.60
N ALA A 135 -4.57 24.79 15.36
CA ALA A 135 -5.52 25.02 14.27
C ALA A 135 -6.30 23.74 13.90
N ILE A 136 -5.63 22.59 13.76
CA ILE A 136 -6.29 21.29 13.53
C ILE A 136 -7.30 20.98 14.65
N ARG A 137 -6.93 21.19 15.92
CA ARG A 137 -7.84 20.95 17.05
C ARG A 137 -9.04 21.89 17.04
N ALA A 138 -8.86 23.15 16.65
CA ALA A 138 -9.95 24.10 16.52
C ALA A 138 -10.91 23.69 15.38
N GLU A 139 -10.37 23.31 14.23
CA GLU A 139 -11.13 22.79 13.09
C GLU A 139 -11.91 21.52 13.48
N TYR A 140 -11.25 20.54 14.09
CA TYR A 140 -11.87 19.31 14.58
C TYR A 140 -13.06 19.61 15.50
N LYS A 141 -12.87 20.49 16.50
CA LYS A 141 -13.95 20.87 17.42
C LYS A 141 -15.11 21.51 16.69
N ARG A 142 -14.85 22.43 15.75
CA ARG A 142 -15.89 23.10 14.95
C ARG A 142 -16.73 22.07 14.17
N VAL A 143 -16.07 21.15 13.47
CA VAL A 143 -16.75 20.13 12.66
C VAL A 143 -17.53 19.17 13.54
N VAL A 144 -16.94 18.64 14.62
CA VAL A 144 -17.63 17.72 15.53
C VAL A 144 -18.80 18.41 16.23
N SER A 145 -18.71 19.69 16.60
CA SER A 145 -19.86 20.43 17.13
C SER A 145 -21.01 20.57 16.12
N LYS A 146 -20.72 20.59 14.81
CA LYS A 146 -21.73 20.68 13.76
C LYS A 146 -22.36 19.32 13.42
N TYR A 147 -21.56 18.26 13.32
CA TYR A 147 -21.99 16.94 12.84
C TYR A 147 -22.18 15.90 13.95
N GLY A 148 -21.79 16.21 15.19
CA GLY A 148 -21.80 15.29 16.33
C GLY A 148 -20.64 14.28 16.34
N SER A 149 -20.15 13.88 15.16
CA SER A 149 -18.99 12.98 15.00
C SER A 149 -18.37 13.12 13.60
N LEU A 150 -17.28 12.39 13.33
CA LEU A 150 -16.63 12.31 12.02
C LEU A 150 -17.03 11.05 11.22
N THR A 151 -18.18 10.44 11.52
CA THR A 151 -18.60 9.19 10.84
C THR A 151 -19.18 9.41 9.46
N THR A 152 -19.49 10.66 9.09
CA THR A 152 -20.07 11.00 7.78
C THR A 152 -19.05 11.62 6.85
N TRP A 153 -19.24 11.44 5.54
CA TRP A 153 -18.34 12.00 4.52
C TRP A 153 -18.37 13.53 4.51
N GLU A 154 -19.53 14.13 4.80
CA GLU A 154 -19.70 15.58 4.89
C GLU A 154 -18.88 16.15 6.04
N ALA A 155 -18.80 15.44 7.18
CA ALA A 155 -17.99 15.88 8.30
C ALA A 155 -16.49 15.84 7.96
N ILE A 156 -16.04 14.76 7.33
CA ILE A 156 -14.64 14.60 6.91
C ILE A 156 -14.24 15.65 5.87
N ALA A 157 -15.14 15.95 4.92
CA ALA A 157 -14.89 16.93 3.86
C ALA A 157 -14.66 18.35 4.40
N GLU A 158 -15.19 18.69 5.58
CA GLU A 158 -14.98 20.00 6.20
C GLU A 158 -13.66 20.15 6.97
N LEU A 159 -12.82 19.11 7.01
CA LEU A 159 -11.48 19.15 7.63
C LEU A 159 -10.42 19.70 6.64
N GLU A 160 -10.70 20.84 6.02
CA GLU A 160 -9.89 21.41 4.93
C GLU A 160 -8.46 21.73 5.36
N TYR A 161 -8.28 22.33 6.55
CA TYR A 161 -6.96 22.67 7.08
C TYR A 161 -6.17 21.41 7.44
N THR A 162 -6.81 20.43 8.07
CA THR A 162 -6.20 19.12 8.36
C THR A 162 -5.76 18.44 7.07
N HIS A 163 -6.60 18.48 6.02
CA HIS A 163 -6.24 17.97 4.70
C HIS A 163 -5.04 18.71 4.11
N ALA A 164 -5.01 20.04 4.19
CA ALA A 164 -3.88 20.84 3.72
C ALA A 164 -2.57 20.50 4.45
N VAL A 165 -2.61 20.26 5.76
CA VAL A 165 -1.43 19.83 6.53
C VAL A 165 -0.92 18.46 6.08
N ILE A 166 -1.83 17.50 5.83
CA ILE A 166 -1.46 16.19 5.29
C ILE A 166 -0.79 16.34 3.93
N GLN A 167 -1.40 17.12 3.02
CA GLN A 167 -0.86 17.36 1.68
C GLN A 167 0.53 18.03 1.72
N GLU A 168 0.69 19.05 2.57
CA GLU A 168 1.98 19.75 2.68
C GLU A 168 3.07 18.87 3.29
N THR A 169 2.70 18.03 4.26
CA THR A 169 3.65 17.06 4.84
C THR A 169 4.12 16.06 3.78
N LEU A 170 3.21 15.53 2.97
CA LEU A 170 3.52 14.59 1.90
C LEU A 170 4.28 15.25 0.73
N ARG A 171 4.05 16.54 0.48
CA ARG A 171 4.83 17.33 -0.50
C ARG A 171 6.29 17.45 -0.08
N LEU A 172 6.55 17.63 1.22
CA LEU A 172 7.90 17.75 1.78
C LEU A 172 8.58 16.40 2.03
N ASN A 173 7.79 15.38 2.38
CA ASN A 173 8.28 14.05 2.77
C ASN A 173 7.63 12.99 1.88
N ALA A 174 8.11 12.88 0.64
CA ALA A 174 7.65 11.83 -0.26
C ALA A 174 8.01 10.46 0.33
N VAL A 175 7.00 9.63 0.58
CA VAL A 175 7.19 8.29 1.16
C VAL A 175 7.70 7.30 0.13
N THR A 176 7.43 7.54 -1.14
CA THR A 176 7.89 6.70 -2.26
C THR A 176 8.98 7.43 -3.02
N PHE A 177 10.19 6.85 -3.00
CA PHE A 177 11.32 7.33 -3.78
C PHE A 177 11.54 6.41 -4.99
N GLY A 178 11.64 7.00 -6.18
CA GLY A 178 11.77 6.28 -7.44
C GLY A 178 10.41 6.12 -8.13
N ALA A 179 10.32 6.61 -9.36
CA ALA A 179 9.15 6.37 -10.19
C ALA A 179 8.97 4.86 -10.37
N ILE A 180 7.74 4.37 -10.21
CA ILE A 180 7.38 3.02 -10.66
C ILE A 180 7.73 2.97 -12.16
N PRO A 181 8.70 2.14 -12.58
CA PRO A 181 9.23 2.20 -13.93
C PRO A 181 8.08 1.93 -14.90
N ARG A 182 7.88 2.87 -15.82
CA ARG A 182 6.93 2.71 -16.91
C ARG A 182 7.69 2.15 -18.11
N THR A 183 7.09 1.16 -18.76
CA THR A 183 7.59 0.63 -20.03
C THR A 183 6.56 0.94 -21.10
N THR A 184 7.03 1.35 -22.28
CA THR A 184 6.15 1.60 -23.42
C THR A 184 5.59 0.30 -23.97
N LEU A 185 4.28 0.26 -24.20
CA LEU A 185 3.61 -0.91 -24.79
C LEU A 185 3.87 -1.01 -26.29
N GLU A 186 4.10 0.13 -26.93
CA GLU A 186 4.37 0.32 -28.35
C GLU A 186 5.46 1.38 -28.55
N ASN A 187 6.01 1.47 -29.75
CA ASN A 187 6.96 2.53 -30.05
C ASN A 187 6.24 3.88 -30.01
N ASP A 188 6.80 4.85 -29.29
CA ASP A 188 6.18 6.17 -29.15
C ASP A 188 7.21 7.30 -29.34
N ASN A 189 6.73 8.48 -29.70
CA ASN A 189 7.53 9.70 -29.79
C ASN A 189 7.01 10.70 -28.77
N VAL A 190 7.78 10.96 -27.72
CA VAL A 190 7.38 11.92 -26.70
C VAL A 190 7.81 13.32 -27.15
N PRO A 191 6.87 14.27 -27.31
CA PRO A 191 7.21 15.65 -27.62
C PRO A 191 7.88 16.32 -26.42
N MET A 192 9.02 16.95 -26.64
CA MET A 192 9.75 17.71 -25.65
C MET A 192 9.32 19.19 -25.68
N SER A 193 9.60 19.91 -24.60
CA SER A 193 9.26 21.34 -24.47
C SER A 193 9.99 22.25 -25.47
N ASP A 194 11.10 21.78 -26.04
CA ASP A 194 11.87 22.47 -27.08
C ASP A 194 11.36 22.18 -28.52
N GLY A 195 10.28 21.41 -28.66
CA GLY A 195 9.71 21.01 -29.95
C GLY A 195 10.40 19.81 -30.61
N SER A 196 11.44 19.26 -29.99
CA SER A 196 12.04 18.00 -30.42
C SER A 196 11.19 16.79 -30.00
N THR A 197 11.44 15.63 -30.59
CA THR A 197 10.80 14.38 -30.19
C THR A 197 11.85 13.37 -29.73
N VAL A 198 11.58 12.72 -28.61
CA VAL A 198 12.37 11.57 -28.14
C VAL A 198 11.65 10.31 -28.56
N PHE A 199 12.27 9.51 -29.42
CA PHE A 199 11.77 8.19 -29.78
C PHE A 199 12.01 7.22 -28.62
N ILE A 200 10.93 6.62 -28.11
CA ILE A 200 10.96 5.61 -27.06
C ILE A 200 10.52 4.28 -27.70
N PRO A 201 11.46 3.41 -28.09
CA PRO A 201 11.10 2.10 -28.62
C PRO A 201 10.45 1.24 -27.55
N LYS A 202 9.52 0.37 -27.96
CA LYS A 202 9.06 -0.73 -27.13
C LYS A 202 10.27 -1.57 -26.74
N LEU A 203 10.54 -1.63 -25.43
CA LEU A 203 11.62 -2.44 -24.89
C LEU A 203 11.29 -3.93 -25.15
N ARG A 204 11.86 -4.52 -26.21
CA ARG A 204 11.88 -5.99 -26.38
C ARG A 204 12.88 -6.56 -25.38
N LEU A 205 12.44 -6.83 -24.15
CA LEU A 205 13.14 -7.82 -23.32
C LEU A 205 13.04 -9.16 -24.07
N ARG A 206 14.16 -9.59 -24.65
CA ARG A 206 14.26 -10.74 -25.54
C ARG A 206 13.64 -11.99 -24.91
N SER A 207 12.75 -12.63 -25.68
CA SER A 207 12.58 -14.08 -25.67
C SER A 207 13.87 -14.74 -26.17
N ALA A 208 14.53 -15.49 -25.31
CA ALA A 208 15.42 -16.60 -25.65
C ALA A 208 15.49 -17.53 -24.44
#